data_AF-A0A7Y6IGR7-F1
#
_entry.id   AF-A0A7Y6IGR7-F1
#
_cell.length_a   1.000
_cell.length_b   1.000
_cell.length_c   1.000
_cell.angle_alpha   90.00
_cell.angle_beta   90.00
_cell.angle_gamma   90.00
#
_symmetry.space_group_name_H-M   'P 1'
#
loop_
_entity.id
_entity.type
_entity.pdbx_description
1 polymer ?
#
loop_
_entity_poly.entity_id
_entity_poly.type
_entity_poly.pdbx_seq_one_letter_code
_entity_poly.pdbx_strand_id
1 'polypeptide(L)'
;MRVTRAEAKERNRRALLESARQVVARDGHRARLEEIAELAGLTTGAVYSLFGSKDGLLIALLTDHLGPHYEDLEQAVPAGLGLADAVGAFARHYRRLCDDPDARRHLSFEISMQDMALRDPGLGPRFAASVRAHEERLTALFAGRAHDGAALTPRQARRLATALRGLLIGLSQGVVLGLIGPIPEPHPSEPDASEPPSSGPDASGPRPSGQDAGEEDASERYFSDVARALITPPVLGPP
;
A
#
# COMPACT_ATOMS: atom_id res chain seq x y z
N MET A 1 -1.42 5.67 -39.17
CA MET A 1 -1.65 4.32 -38.60
C MET A 1 -3.12 4.26 -38.14
N ARG A 2 -3.94 3.31 -38.63
CA ARG A 2 -5.36 3.22 -38.25
C ARG A 2 -5.49 2.53 -36.90
N VAL A 3 -6.08 3.20 -35.91
CA VAL A 3 -6.37 2.63 -34.59
C VAL A 3 -7.25 1.39 -34.77
N THR A 4 -6.84 0.25 -34.21
CA THR A 4 -7.61 -0.97 -34.28
C THR A 4 -8.86 -0.88 -33.39
N ARG A 5 -9.88 -1.69 -33.67
CA ARG A 5 -11.09 -1.74 -32.83
C ARG A 5 -10.75 -2.10 -31.36
N ALA A 6 -9.73 -2.93 -31.15
CA ALA A 6 -9.26 -3.31 -29.82
C ALA A 6 -8.60 -2.13 -29.09
N GLU A 7 -7.72 -1.39 -29.77
CA GLU A 7 -7.08 -0.18 -29.21
C GLU A 7 -8.08 0.90 -28.87
N ALA A 8 -9.09 1.13 -29.73
CA ALA A 8 -10.16 2.09 -29.44
C ALA A 8 -10.99 1.67 -28.22
N LYS A 9 -11.28 0.37 -28.09
CA LYS A 9 -12.00 -0.18 -26.93
C LYS A 9 -11.20 0.03 -25.65
N GLU A 10 -9.91 -0.27 -25.67
CA GLU A 10 -9.04 -0.12 -24.51
C GLU A 10 -8.83 1.34 -24.11
N ARG A 11 -8.66 2.25 -25.08
CA ARG A 11 -8.62 3.69 -24.83
C ARG A 11 -9.89 4.17 -24.13
N ASN A 12 -11.06 3.76 -24.62
CA ASN A 12 -12.34 4.12 -24.01
C ASN A 12 -12.49 3.51 -22.60
N ARG A 13 -12.01 2.28 -22.39
CA ARG A 13 -11.96 1.66 -21.06
C ARG A 13 -11.15 2.51 -20.08
N ARG A 14 -9.93 2.90 -20.45
CA ARG A 14 -9.07 3.75 -19.60
C ARG A 14 -9.67 5.11 -19.32
N ALA A 15 -10.26 5.75 -20.34
CA ALA A 15 -10.92 7.04 -20.17
C ALA A 15 -12.06 6.95 -19.14
N LEU A 16 -12.89 5.91 -19.20
CA LEU A 16 -13.96 5.70 -18.23
C LEU A 16 -13.44 5.43 -16.81
N LEU A 17 -12.35 4.67 -16.66
CA LEU A 17 -11.78 4.38 -15.34
C LEU A 17 -11.16 5.62 -14.71
N GLU A 18 -10.44 6.42 -15.51
CA GLU A 18 -9.86 7.67 -15.03
C GLU A 18 -10.96 8.67 -14.60
N SER A 19 -11.99 8.86 -15.43
CA SER A 19 -13.15 9.68 -15.06
C SER A 19 -13.90 9.13 -13.85
N ALA A 20 -14.06 7.81 -13.75
CA ALA A 20 -14.71 7.18 -12.61
C ALA A 20 -13.92 7.38 -11.31
N ARG A 21 -12.59 7.29 -11.35
CA ARG A 21 -11.71 7.56 -10.21
C ARG A 21 -11.94 8.97 -9.67
N GLN A 22 -11.99 9.96 -10.54
CA GLN A 22 -12.21 11.36 -10.18
C GLN A 22 -13.59 11.58 -9.56
N VAL A 23 -14.65 11.07 -10.19
CA VAL A 23 -16.03 11.25 -9.69
C VAL A 23 -16.24 10.49 -8.38
N VAL A 24 -15.75 9.24 -8.26
CA VAL A 24 -15.88 8.45 -7.02
C VAL A 24 -15.08 9.08 -5.88
N ALA A 25 -13.87 9.58 -6.13
CA ALA A 25 -13.08 10.25 -5.09
C ALA A 25 -13.73 11.56 -4.58
N ARG A 26 -14.51 12.24 -5.44
CA ARG A 26 -15.23 13.49 -5.12
C ARG A 26 -16.58 13.25 -4.43
N ASP A 27 -17.36 12.29 -4.94
CA ASP A 27 -18.79 12.13 -4.61
C ASP A 27 -19.11 10.83 -3.86
N GLY A 28 -18.17 9.89 -3.79
CA GLY A 28 -18.35 8.57 -3.20
C GLY A 28 -19.60 7.86 -3.73
N HIS A 29 -20.48 7.43 -2.82
CA HIS A 29 -21.73 6.75 -3.18
C HIS A 29 -22.67 7.56 -4.08
N ARG A 30 -22.52 8.89 -4.13
CA ARG A 30 -23.35 9.77 -4.99
C ARG A 30 -22.89 9.79 -6.45
N ALA A 31 -21.74 9.17 -6.77
CA ALA A 31 -21.20 9.09 -8.12
C ALA A 31 -22.21 8.49 -9.10
N ARG A 32 -22.45 9.20 -10.21
CA ARG A 32 -23.43 8.84 -11.25
C ARG A 32 -22.74 8.34 -12.51
N LEU A 33 -23.33 7.33 -13.15
CA LEU A 33 -22.78 6.77 -14.40
C LEU A 33 -22.81 7.77 -15.54
N GLU A 34 -23.85 8.60 -15.58
CA GLU A 34 -24.06 9.63 -16.59
C GLU A 34 -22.92 10.65 -16.54
N GLU A 35 -22.57 11.12 -15.34
CA GLU A 35 -21.47 12.07 -15.16
C GLU A 35 -20.11 11.45 -15.51
N ILE A 36 -19.87 10.20 -15.12
CA ILE A 36 -18.63 9.50 -15.47
C ILE A 36 -18.48 9.38 -16.99
N ALA A 37 -19.56 9.00 -17.68
CA ALA A 37 -19.56 8.87 -19.12
C ALA A 37 -19.35 10.22 -19.81
N GLU A 38 -20.05 11.26 -19.36
CA GLU A 38 -19.91 12.63 -19.88
C GLU A 38 -18.48 13.15 -19.70
N LEU A 39 -17.90 12.99 -18.51
CA LEU A 39 -16.52 13.39 -18.23
C LEU A 39 -15.49 12.63 -19.10
N ALA A 40 -15.78 11.37 -19.43
CA ALA A 40 -14.94 10.57 -20.33
C ALA A 40 -15.16 10.88 -21.82
N GLY A 41 -16.09 11.78 -22.17
CA GLY A 41 -16.48 12.06 -23.55
C GLY A 41 -17.18 10.88 -24.24
N LEU A 42 -17.90 10.05 -23.47
CA LEU A 42 -18.55 8.82 -23.89
C LEU A 42 -20.03 8.80 -23.49
N THR A 43 -20.77 7.81 -23.99
CA THR A 43 -22.18 7.61 -23.63
C THR A 43 -22.31 6.62 -22.47
N THR A 44 -23.40 6.70 -21.71
CA THR A 44 -23.72 5.70 -20.68
C THR A 44 -23.80 4.29 -21.27
N GLY A 45 -24.25 4.16 -22.53
CA GLY A 45 -24.24 2.90 -23.27
C GLY A 45 -22.85 2.29 -23.47
N ALA A 46 -21.80 3.12 -23.59
CA ALA A 46 -20.41 2.64 -23.63
C ALA A 46 -20.00 1.98 -22.31
N VAL A 47 -20.46 2.50 -21.16
CA VAL A 47 -20.21 1.89 -19.85
C VAL A 47 -20.80 0.50 -19.77
N TYR A 48 -22.09 0.35 -20.12
CA TYR A 48 -22.74 -0.97 -20.12
C TYR A 48 -22.09 -1.93 -21.12
N SER A 49 -21.65 -1.44 -22.28
CA SER A 49 -20.94 -2.28 -23.28
C SER A 49 -19.57 -2.76 -22.80
N LEU A 50 -18.85 -1.95 -22.01
CA LEU A 50 -17.49 -2.25 -21.56
C LEU A 50 -17.46 -3.02 -20.24
N PHE A 51 -18.39 -2.74 -19.34
CA PHE A 51 -18.36 -3.23 -17.95
C PHE A 51 -19.60 -4.01 -17.54
N GLY A 52 -20.65 -4.04 -18.37
CA GLY A 52 -21.90 -4.76 -18.11
C GLY A 52 -22.83 -4.09 -17.10
N SER A 53 -22.30 -3.48 -16.04
CA SER A 53 -23.09 -2.77 -15.02
C SER A 53 -22.27 -1.69 -14.30
N LYS A 54 -22.94 -0.89 -13.46
CA LYS A 54 -22.28 0.07 -12.55
C LYS A 54 -21.27 -0.66 -11.66
N ASP A 55 -21.68 -1.75 -11.02
CA ASP A 55 -20.80 -2.55 -10.17
C ASP A 55 -19.65 -3.16 -10.96
N GLY A 56 -19.89 -3.56 -12.22
CA GLY A 56 -18.83 -4.00 -13.12
C GLY A 56 -17.76 -2.92 -13.32
N LEU A 57 -18.19 -1.66 -13.53
CA LEU A 57 -17.28 -0.52 -13.63
C LEU A 57 -16.54 -0.29 -12.30
N LEU A 58 -17.23 -0.32 -11.16
CA LEU A 58 -16.62 -0.10 -9.84
C LEU A 58 -15.58 -1.17 -9.49
N ILE A 59 -15.83 -2.44 -9.80
CA ILE A 59 -14.86 -3.53 -9.58
C ILE A 59 -13.69 -3.42 -10.55
N ALA A 60 -13.93 -3.05 -11.81
CA ALA A 60 -12.86 -2.76 -12.75
C ALA A 60 -11.99 -1.59 -12.27
N LEU A 61 -12.61 -0.54 -11.73
CA LEU A 61 -11.95 0.61 -11.15
C LEU A 61 -11.10 0.26 -9.93
N LEU A 62 -11.62 -0.57 -9.02
CA LEU A 62 -10.83 -1.09 -7.90
C LEU A 62 -9.61 -1.88 -8.39
N THR A 63 -9.80 -2.76 -9.37
CA THR A 63 -8.74 -3.60 -9.93
C THR A 63 -7.65 -2.75 -10.58
N ASP A 64 -8.05 -1.74 -11.34
CA ASP A 64 -7.18 -0.79 -12.03
C ASP A 64 -6.42 0.11 -11.04
N HIS A 65 -7.07 0.54 -9.95
CA HIS A 65 -6.43 1.29 -8.88
C HIS A 65 -5.40 0.45 -8.12
N LEU A 66 -5.73 -0.78 -7.74
CA LEU A 66 -4.82 -1.63 -6.99
C LEU A 66 -3.68 -2.19 -7.85
N GLY A 67 -3.85 -2.37 -9.17
CA GLY A 67 -2.85 -3.00 -10.03
C GLY A 67 -1.44 -2.40 -9.93
N PRO A 68 -1.26 -1.10 -10.23
CA PRO A 68 0.04 -0.42 -10.17
C PRO A 68 0.70 -0.50 -8.80
N HIS A 69 -0.07 -0.34 -7.72
CA HIS A 69 0.45 -0.44 -6.36
C HIS A 69 1.15 -1.79 -6.12
N TYR A 70 0.56 -2.90 -6.58
CA TYR A 70 1.17 -4.21 -6.39
C TYR A 70 2.34 -4.47 -7.35
N GLU A 71 2.34 -3.89 -8.54
CA GLU A 71 3.48 -3.97 -9.48
C GLU A 71 4.70 -3.23 -8.93
N ASP A 72 4.52 -2.03 -8.38
CA ASP A 72 5.59 -1.26 -7.75
C ASP A 72 6.14 -1.99 -6.50
N LEU A 73 5.27 -2.68 -5.76
CA LEU A 73 5.64 -3.51 -4.62
C LEU A 73 6.49 -4.72 -5.02
N GLU A 74 6.15 -5.40 -6.11
CA GLU A 74 6.96 -6.51 -6.65
C GLU A 74 8.36 -6.04 -7.05
N GLN A 75 8.49 -4.81 -7.56
CA GLN A 75 9.79 -4.21 -7.87
C GLN A 75 10.55 -3.79 -6.62
N ALA A 76 9.85 -3.31 -5.58
CA ALA A 76 10.45 -2.85 -4.33
C ALA A 76 10.97 -3.98 -3.42
N VAL A 77 10.50 -5.23 -3.62
CA VAL A 77 10.84 -6.38 -2.77
C VAL A 77 11.58 -7.48 -3.58
N PRO A 78 12.90 -7.38 -3.76
CA PRO A 78 13.68 -8.36 -4.51
C PRO A 78 13.52 -9.80 -3.99
N ALA A 79 13.48 -10.77 -4.91
CA ALA A 79 13.31 -12.19 -4.58
C ALA A 79 14.42 -12.77 -3.69
N GLY A 80 15.63 -12.21 -3.73
CA GLY A 80 16.80 -12.69 -2.98
C GLY A 80 16.84 -12.32 -1.49
N LEU A 81 15.93 -11.46 -1.01
CA LEU A 81 15.93 -11.02 0.39
C LEU A 81 15.42 -12.10 1.35
N GLY A 82 16.02 -12.17 2.54
CA GLY A 82 15.42 -12.88 3.68
C GLY A 82 14.08 -12.27 4.08
N LEU A 83 13.29 -12.99 4.87
CA LEU A 83 11.92 -12.55 5.19
C LEU A 83 11.87 -11.17 5.88
N ALA A 84 12.71 -10.94 6.89
CA ALA A 84 12.71 -9.69 7.65
C ALA A 84 13.08 -8.47 6.79
N ASP A 85 13.96 -8.65 5.81
CA ASP A 85 14.34 -7.61 4.87
C ASP A 85 13.25 -7.36 3.83
N ALA A 86 12.59 -8.42 3.36
CA ALA A 86 11.46 -8.31 2.46
C ALA A 86 10.28 -7.56 3.11
N VAL A 87 9.97 -7.88 4.37
CA VAL A 87 8.94 -7.18 5.16
C VAL A 87 9.33 -5.71 5.42
N GLY A 88 10.61 -5.45 5.73
CA GLY A 88 11.10 -4.08 5.92
C GLY A 88 11.02 -3.25 4.63
N ALA A 89 11.39 -3.82 3.48
CA ALA A 89 11.28 -3.17 2.18
C ALA A 89 9.81 -2.87 1.83
N PHE A 90 8.92 -3.83 2.10
CA PHE A 90 7.48 -3.68 1.92
C PHE A 90 6.90 -2.53 2.76
N ALA A 91 7.26 -2.45 4.03
CA ALA A 91 6.80 -1.41 4.94
C ALA A 91 7.29 -0.01 4.54
N ARG A 92 8.57 0.12 4.13
CA ARG A 92 9.13 1.38 3.62
C ARG A 92 8.42 1.86 2.36
N HIS A 93 8.11 0.96 1.43
CA HIS A 93 7.35 1.33 0.24
C HIS A 93 5.98 1.94 0.61
N TYR A 94 5.23 1.31 1.51
CA TYR A 94 3.96 1.86 2.00
C TYR A 94 4.12 3.21 2.69
N ARG A 95 5.19 3.41 3.45
CA ARG A 95 5.47 4.72 4.06
C ARG A 95 5.67 5.80 3.00
N ARG A 96 6.48 5.52 1.96
CA ARG A 96 6.73 6.47 0.86
C ARG A 96 5.47 6.83 0.10
N LEU A 97 4.54 5.88 -0.08
CA LEU A 97 3.23 6.16 -0.69
C LEU A 97 2.43 7.19 0.10
N CYS A 98 2.67 7.34 1.41
CA CYS A 98 2.00 8.35 2.22
C CYS A 98 2.57 9.77 2.01
N ASP A 99 3.79 9.89 1.46
CA ASP A 99 4.39 11.19 1.09
C ASP A 99 4.01 11.64 -0.33
N ASP A 100 3.34 10.78 -1.10
CA ASP A 100 2.86 11.13 -2.42
C ASP A 100 1.88 12.32 -2.34
N PRO A 101 2.04 13.37 -3.17
CA PRO A 101 1.11 14.51 -3.20
C PRO A 101 -0.37 14.11 -3.38
N ASP A 102 -0.63 12.97 -4.03
CA ASP A 102 -1.96 12.41 -4.26
C ASP A 102 -2.39 11.40 -3.18
N ALA A 103 -1.59 11.13 -2.14
CA ALA A 103 -1.91 10.17 -1.07
C ALA A 103 -3.28 10.42 -0.43
N ARG A 104 -3.65 11.69 -0.19
CA ARG A 104 -4.99 12.05 0.33
C ARG A 104 -6.10 11.68 -0.64
N ARG A 105 -5.88 11.84 -1.95
CA ARG A 105 -6.88 11.50 -2.98
C ARG A 105 -7.03 9.99 -3.11
N HIS A 106 -5.93 9.25 -3.07
CA HIS A 106 -5.95 7.79 -3.04
C HIS A 106 -6.73 7.27 -1.83
N LEU A 107 -6.42 7.78 -0.63
CA LEU A 107 -7.15 7.39 0.57
C LEU A 107 -8.65 7.75 0.50
N SER A 108 -9.00 8.93 -0.02
CA SER A 108 -10.40 9.33 -0.22
C SER A 108 -11.15 8.35 -1.14
N PHE A 109 -10.49 7.91 -2.22
CA PHE A 109 -11.03 6.92 -3.13
C PHE A 109 -11.24 5.56 -2.44
N GLU A 110 -10.25 5.06 -1.70
CA GLU A 110 -10.35 3.79 -0.98
C GLU A 110 -11.50 3.79 0.04
N ILE A 111 -11.61 4.85 0.86
CA ILE A 111 -12.69 5.02 1.84
C ILE A 111 -14.04 5.06 1.13
N SER A 112 -14.14 5.78 0.01
CA SER A 112 -15.38 5.86 -0.77
C SER A 112 -15.81 4.50 -1.32
N MET A 113 -14.86 3.72 -1.85
CA MET A 113 -15.13 2.38 -2.34
C MET A 113 -15.55 1.42 -1.21
N GLN A 114 -14.95 1.55 -0.02
CA GLN A 114 -15.34 0.78 1.16
C GLN A 114 -16.74 1.16 1.66
N ASP A 115 -17.08 2.45 1.75
CA ASP A 115 -18.43 2.92 2.12
C ASP A 115 -19.48 2.35 1.15
N MET A 116 -19.20 2.37 -0.16
CA MET A 116 -20.08 1.77 -1.17
C MET A 116 -20.24 0.26 -0.98
N ALA A 117 -19.14 -0.46 -0.73
CA ALA A 117 -19.15 -1.91 -0.50
C ALA A 117 -19.90 -2.31 0.79
N LEU A 118 -19.88 -1.45 1.82
CA LEU A 118 -20.61 -1.67 3.07
C LEU A 118 -22.13 -1.43 2.91
N ARG A 119 -22.53 -0.52 2.02
CA ARG A 119 -23.93 -0.16 1.78
C ARG A 119 -24.64 -1.09 0.80
N ASP A 120 -23.90 -1.67 -0.14
CA ASP A 120 -24.44 -2.55 -1.18
C ASP A 120 -24.05 -4.03 -0.92
N PRO A 121 -25.01 -4.88 -0.51
CA PRO A 121 -24.76 -6.30 -0.27
C PRO A 121 -24.25 -7.08 -1.49
N GLY A 122 -24.55 -6.62 -2.71
CA GLY A 122 -24.07 -7.23 -3.95
C GLY A 122 -22.63 -6.83 -4.31
N LEU A 123 -22.23 -5.61 -3.94
CA LEU A 123 -20.88 -5.09 -4.21
C LEU A 123 -19.85 -5.64 -3.20
N GLY A 124 -20.22 -5.77 -1.93
CA GLY A 124 -19.31 -6.20 -0.85
C GLY A 124 -18.52 -7.49 -1.15
N PRO A 125 -19.17 -8.62 -1.50
CA PRO A 125 -18.47 -9.86 -1.83
C PRO A 125 -17.52 -9.73 -3.03
N ARG A 126 -17.90 -8.93 -4.04
CA ARG A 126 -17.10 -8.70 -5.25
C ARG A 126 -15.90 -7.81 -4.96
N PHE A 127 -16.08 -6.77 -4.15
CA PHE A 127 -15.00 -5.93 -3.63
C PHE A 127 -13.98 -6.80 -2.90
N ALA A 128 -14.45 -7.63 -1.96
CA ALA A 128 -13.58 -8.51 -1.19
C ALA A 128 -12.86 -9.54 -2.07
N ALA A 129 -13.51 -10.06 -3.12
CA ALA A 129 -12.87 -10.97 -4.07
C ALA A 129 -11.76 -10.29 -4.88
N SER A 130 -11.99 -9.04 -5.33
CA SER A 130 -10.98 -8.26 -6.04
C SER A 130 -9.77 -7.94 -5.15
N VAL A 131 -10.00 -7.50 -3.91
CA VAL A 131 -8.91 -7.27 -2.94
C VAL A 131 -8.11 -8.55 -2.67
N ARG A 132 -8.78 -9.69 -2.46
CA ARG A 132 -8.10 -10.98 -2.20
C ARG A 132 -7.25 -11.43 -3.40
N ALA A 133 -7.74 -11.22 -4.63
CA ALA A 133 -6.99 -11.58 -5.84
C ALA A 133 -5.67 -10.80 -5.95
N HIS A 134 -5.64 -9.53 -5.52
CA HIS A 134 -4.40 -8.77 -5.43
C HIS A 134 -3.53 -9.21 -4.24
N GLU A 135 -4.13 -9.51 -3.08
CA GLU A 135 -3.43 -10.01 -1.89
C GLU A 135 -2.68 -11.35 -2.14
N GLU A 136 -3.14 -12.16 -3.10
CA GLU A 136 -2.40 -13.35 -3.53
C GLU A 136 -1.01 -13.02 -4.08
N ARG A 137 -0.82 -11.85 -4.71
CA ARG A 137 0.50 -11.38 -5.16
C ARG A 137 1.42 -11.07 -3.98
N LEU A 138 0.90 -10.43 -2.92
CA LEU A 138 1.66 -10.21 -1.67
C LEU A 138 2.01 -11.51 -0.98
N THR A 139 1.08 -12.47 -0.96
CA THR A 139 1.35 -13.80 -0.41
C THR A 139 2.50 -14.47 -1.16
N ALA A 140 2.50 -14.38 -2.50
CA ALA A 140 3.57 -14.93 -3.33
C ALA A 140 4.91 -14.25 -3.07
N LEU A 141 4.93 -12.96 -2.74
CA LEU A 141 6.15 -12.24 -2.40
C LEU A 141 6.82 -12.77 -1.13
N PHE A 142 6.10 -13.35 -0.17
CA PHE A 142 6.69 -13.87 1.07
C PHE A 142 6.85 -15.39 1.13
N ALA A 143 6.13 -16.13 0.28
CA ALA A 143 6.18 -17.58 0.24
C ALA A 143 7.59 -18.09 -0.08
N GLY A 144 8.04 -19.12 0.65
CA GLY A 144 9.35 -19.74 0.42
C GLY A 144 10.56 -18.95 0.91
N ARG A 145 10.38 -17.72 1.43
CA ARG A 145 11.50 -16.95 1.99
C ARG A 145 12.01 -17.59 3.28
N ALA A 146 13.32 -17.55 3.46
CA ALA A 146 13.98 -18.06 4.64
C ALA A 146 13.70 -17.17 5.87
N HIS A 147 13.37 -17.82 6.98
CA HIS A 147 13.22 -17.25 8.31
C HIS A 147 13.56 -18.34 9.34
N ASP A 148 14.47 -18.05 10.28
CA ASP A 148 14.90 -18.96 11.35
C ASP A 148 15.29 -20.37 10.86
N GLY A 149 16.02 -20.43 9.74
CA GLY A 149 16.52 -21.68 9.17
C GLY A 149 15.49 -22.51 8.39
N ALA A 150 14.24 -22.04 8.27
CA ALA A 150 13.20 -22.68 7.48
C ALA A 150 12.59 -21.73 6.43
N ALA A 151 12.02 -22.29 5.37
CA ALA A 151 11.28 -21.51 4.38
C ALA A 151 9.81 -21.37 4.81
N LEU A 152 9.23 -20.18 4.64
CA LEU A 152 7.82 -19.95 4.96
C LEU A 152 6.90 -20.81 4.10
N THR A 153 5.94 -21.49 4.74
CA THR A 153 4.88 -22.20 4.02
C THR A 153 3.90 -21.21 3.38
N PRO A 154 3.16 -21.60 2.31
CA PRO A 154 2.15 -20.74 1.71
C PRO A 154 1.08 -20.26 2.70
N ARG A 155 0.77 -21.08 3.72
CA ARG A 155 -0.17 -20.72 4.78
C ARG A 155 0.40 -19.62 5.68
N GLN A 156 1.65 -19.76 6.12
CA GLN A 156 2.34 -18.73 6.92
C GLN A 156 2.45 -17.41 6.16
N ALA A 157 2.86 -17.48 4.88
CA ALA A 157 2.97 -16.31 4.02
C ALA A 157 1.62 -15.58 3.86
N ARG A 158 0.51 -16.31 3.70
CA ARG A 158 -0.82 -15.71 3.63
C ARG A 158 -1.20 -14.98 4.92
N ARG A 159 -0.96 -15.61 6.08
CA ARG A 159 -1.27 -14.99 7.37
C ARG A 159 -0.45 -13.72 7.60
N LEU A 160 0.83 -13.76 7.24
CA LEU A 160 1.71 -12.60 7.31
C LEU A 160 1.23 -11.49 6.36
N ALA A 161 0.90 -11.81 5.10
CA ALA A 161 0.39 -10.85 4.13
C ALA A 161 -0.90 -10.16 4.62
N THR A 162 -1.84 -10.92 5.18
CA THR A 162 -3.08 -10.37 5.76
C THR A 162 -2.80 -9.44 6.94
N ALA A 163 -1.92 -9.86 7.86
CA ALA A 163 -1.55 -9.04 9.02
C ALA A 163 -0.83 -7.75 8.60
N LEU A 164 0.13 -7.85 7.67
CA LEU A 164 0.87 -6.71 7.12
C LEU A 164 -0.05 -5.73 6.41
N ARG A 165 -0.98 -6.23 5.59
CA ARG A 165 -1.98 -5.39 4.90
C ARG A 165 -2.83 -4.62 5.92
N GLY A 166 -3.34 -5.30 6.95
CA GLY A 166 -4.13 -4.65 8.00
C GLY A 166 -3.36 -3.56 8.74
N LEU A 167 -2.13 -3.88 9.15
CA LEU A 167 -1.23 -2.93 9.81
C LEU A 167 -0.94 -1.70 8.93
N LEU A 168 -0.48 -1.92 7.69
CA LEU A 168 -0.02 -0.84 6.82
C LEU A 168 -1.17 0.03 6.31
N ILE A 169 -2.36 -0.52 6.07
CA ILE A 169 -3.55 0.30 5.79
C ILE A 169 -3.84 1.21 6.98
N GLY A 170 -3.84 0.67 8.21
CA GLY A 170 -4.08 1.47 9.42
C GLY A 170 -3.04 2.57 9.63
N LEU A 171 -1.75 2.24 9.46
CA LEU A 171 -0.67 3.21 9.57
C LEU A 171 -0.75 4.28 8.46
N SER A 172 -1.03 3.90 7.22
CA SER A 172 -1.14 4.84 6.10
C SER A 172 -2.31 5.80 6.30
N GLN A 173 -3.47 5.28 6.73
CA GLN A 173 -4.60 6.09 7.14
C GLN A 173 -4.22 7.06 8.26
N GLY A 174 -3.52 6.55 9.28
CA GLY A 174 -3.08 7.33 10.41
C GLY A 174 -2.15 8.49 10.03
N VAL A 175 -1.19 8.27 9.13
CA VAL A 175 -0.30 9.30 8.60
C VAL A 175 -1.07 10.32 7.76
N VAL A 176 -1.81 9.86 6.75
CA VAL A 176 -2.49 10.75 5.79
C VAL A 176 -3.58 11.59 6.48
N LEU A 177 -4.27 11.05 7.49
CA LEU A 177 -5.28 11.78 8.27
C LEU A 177 -4.70 12.58 9.44
N GLY A 178 -3.39 12.44 9.75
CA GLY A 178 -2.76 13.09 10.89
C GLY A 178 -3.21 12.56 12.25
N LEU A 179 -3.62 11.29 12.32
CA LEU A 179 -4.04 10.61 13.55
C LEU A 179 -2.85 10.06 14.35
N ILE A 180 -1.71 9.84 13.70
CA ILE A 180 -0.46 9.44 14.35
C ILE A 180 0.35 10.72 14.54
N GLY A 181 0.73 11.02 15.78
CA GLY A 181 1.63 12.15 16.10
C GLY A 181 3.03 11.96 15.51
N PRO A 182 3.98 12.90 15.73
CA PRO A 182 5.36 12.68 15.34
C PRO A 182 5.82 11.36 15.96
N ILE A 183 6.28 10.46 15.10
CA ILE A 183 6.74 9.14 15.50
C ILE A 183 7.86 9.36 16.53
N PRO A 184 7.74 8.82 17.74
CA PRO A 184 8.76 9.04 18.76
C PRO A 184 10.09 8.57 18.19
N GLU A 185 11.08 9.47 18.21
CA GLU A 185 12.48 9.15 17.96
C GLU A 185 12.84 7.88 18.75
N PRO A 186 13.61 6.95 18.18
CA PRO A 186 14.09 5.81 18.94
C PRO A 186 14.73 6.36 20.21
N HIS A 187 14.24 5.93 21.37
CA HIS A 187 14.86 6.29 22.64
C HIS A 187 16.36 6.00 22.50
N PRO A 188 17.26 6.98 22.72
CA PRO A 188 18.67 6.67 22.79
C PRO A 188 18.78 5.58 23.86
N SER A 189 19.36 4.44 23.48
CA SER A 189 19.68 3.35 24.39
C SER A 189 20.17 3.98 25.69
N GLU A 190 19.50 3.73 26.82
CA GLU A 190 19.97 4.24 28.10
C GLU A 190 21.47 3.90 28.18
N PRO A 191 22.34 4.90 28.44
CA PRO A 191 23.76 4.63 28.53
C PRO A 191 23.93 3.57 29.61
N ASP A 192 24.60 2.47 29.24
CA ASP A 192 24.91 1.38 30.14
C ASP A 192 25.51 1.98 31.41
N ALA A 193 24.83 1.80 32.55
CA ALA A 193 25.20 2.38 33.84
C ALA A 193 26.53 1.82 34.39
N SER A 194 27.30 1.12 33.56
CA SER A 194 28.60 0.53 33.85
C SER A 194 29.80 1.29 33.27
N GLU A 195 29.62 2.34 32.46
CA GLU A 195 30.73 3.19 32.04
C GLU A 195 31.03 4.32 33.06
N PRO A 196 32.25 4.39 33.61
CA PRO A 196 32.61 5.47 34.52
C PRO A 196 32.77 6.80 33.76
N PRO A 197 32.48 7.95 34.39
CA PRO A 197 32.59 9.24 33.73
C PRO A 197 34.06 9.53 33.38
N SER A 198 34.36 9.57 32.07
CA SER A 198 35.65 10.06 31.60
C SER A 198 35.78 11.55 31.96
N SER A 199 36.89 11.86 32.61
CA SER A 199 37.18 13.17 33.19
C SER A 199 38.13 13.94 32.27
N GLY A 200 37.72 15.16 31.88
CA GLY A 200 38.63 16.25 31.54
C GLY A 200 38.58 16.77 30.10
N PRO A 201 38.95 18.05 29.88
CA PRO A 201 38.28 18.93 28.92
C PRO A 201 39.15 19.36 27.72
N ASP A 202 38.51 20.12 26.82
CA ASP A 202 39.05 20.91 25.72
C ASP A 202 39.48 20.19 24.43
N ALA A 203 38.66 20.37 23.37
CA ALA A 203 39.15 20.64 22.02
C ALA A 203 38.03 21.28 21.18
N SER A 204 38.04 22.61 21.12
CA SER A 204 37.45 23.35 20.01
C SER A 204 38.21 22.95 18.73
N GLY A 205 37.58 22.13 17.89
CA GLY A 205 38.06 21.74 16.56
C GLY A 205 36.90 21.78 15.57
N PRO A 206 37.12 22.18 14.30
CA PRO A 206 36.05 22.23 13.32
C PRO A 206 35.51 20.81 13.10
N ARG A 207 34.19 20.64 13.21
CA ARG A 207 33.53 19.37 12.88
C ARG A 207 33.87 19.01 11.43
N PRO A 208 34.36 17.80 11.14
CA PRO A 208 34.51 17.38 9.75
C PRO A 208 33.12 17.26 9.13
N SER A 209 32.90 17.98 8.04
CA SER A 209 31.81 17.77 7.10
C SER A 209 31.99 16.40 6.46
N GLY A 210 31.44 15.38 7.13
CA GLY A 210 31.47 13.99 6.71
C GLY A 210 30.11 13.58 6.12
N GLN A 211 30.10 13.46 4.80
CA GLN A 211 29.39 12.42 4.02
C GLN A 211 27.91 12.13 4.34
N ASP A 212 27.04 12.63 3.45
CA ASP A 212 25.74 12.05 3.10
C ASP A 212 25.88 10.55 2.80
N ALA A 213 25.53 9.72 3.78
CA ALA A 213 25.28 8.29 3.61
C ALA A 213 24.23 7.84 4.63
N GLY A 214 22.96 7.98 4.26
CA GLY A 214 21.88 7.08 4.71
C GLY A 214 21.34 7.28 6.13
N GLU A 215 20.91 8.48 6.51
CA GLU A 215 19.90 8.59 7.57
C GLU A 215 18.57 8.05 7.02
N GLU A 216 18.25 6.78 7.32
CA GLU A 216 16.90 6.25 7.09
C GLU A 216 15.91 7.18 7.81
N ASP A 217 14.80 7.57 7.16
CA ASP A 217 13.79 8.42 7.81
C ASP A 217 13.29 7.71 9.08
N ALA A 218 13.22 8.40 10.22
CA ALA A 218 12.72 7.85 11.48
C ALA A 218 11.33 7.23 11.31
N SER A 219 10.53 7.80 10.40
CA SER A 219 9.23 7.24 10.05
C SER A 219 9.33 5.95 9.23
N GLU A 220 10.27 5.85 8.30
CA GLU A 220 10.52 4.61 7.54
C GLU A 220 10.99 3.48 8.47
N ARG A 221 11.86 3.80 9.43
CA ARG A 221 12.31 2.86 10.48
C ARG A 221 11.15 2.33 11.30
N TYR A 222 10.30 3.22 11.83
CA TYR A 222 9.13 2.82 12.62
C TYR A 222 8.19 1.86 11.86
N PHE A 223 7.87 2.19 10.59
CA PHE A 223 7.04 1.30 9.76
C PHE A 223 7.69 -0.07 9.59
N SER A 224 8.99 -0.11 9.30
CA SER A 224 9.76 -1.33 9.13
C SER A 224 9.79 -2.18 10.42
N ASP A 225 9.99 -1.55 11.58
CA ASP A 225 10.11 -2.25 12.86
C ASP A 225 8.78 -2.85 13.31
N VAL A 226 7.69 -2.09 13.23
CA VAL A 226 6.35 -2.60 13.58
C VAL A 226 5.92 -3.70 12.60
N ALA A 227 6.26 -3.59 11.32
CA ALA A 227 5.99 -4.64 10.34
C ALA A 227 6.80 -5.92 10.62
N ARG A 228 8.09 -5.80 10.95
CA ARG A 228 8.95 -6.94 11.31
C ARG A 228 8.48 -7.62 12.60
N ALA A 229 7.87 -6.89 13.53
CA ALA A 229 7.27 -7.46 14.75
C ALA A 229 6.09 -8.43 14.45
N LEU A 230 5.54 -8.43 13.24
CA LEU A 230 4.56 -9.43 12.81
C LEU A 230 5.18 -10.78 12.45
N ILE A 231 6.50 -10.87 12.32
CA ILE A 231 7.21 -12.13 12.05
C ILE A 231 7.38 -12.89 13.37
N THR A 232 6.26 -13.38 13.91
CA THR A 232 6.21 -14.08 15.20
C THR A 232 5.30 -15.30 15.14
N PRO A 233 5.50 -16.31 16.02
CA PRO A 233 4.68 -17.52 16.03
C PRO A 233 3.16 -17.29 16.15
N PRO A 234 2.64 -16.32 16.93
CA PRO A 234 1.20 -16.04 16.96
C PRO A 234 0.63 -15.64 15.60
N VAL A 235 1.38 -14.87 14.80
CA VAL A 235 0.96 -14.39 13.48
C VAL A 235 1.21 -15.42 12.39
N LEU A 236 2.40 -16.04 12.35
CA LEU A 236 2.75 -17.05 11.35
C LEU A 236 2.00 -18.36 11.58
N GLY A 237 1.89 -18.78 12.85
CA GLY A 237 1.30 -20.05 13.24
C GLY A 237 2.28 -21.20 13.24
N PRO A 238 1.75 -22.42 13.41
CA PRO A 238 2.59 -23.60 13.31
C PRO A 238 3.22 -23.71 11.92
N PRO A 239 4.45 -24.26 11.84
CA PRO A 239 5.07 -24.63 10.57
C PRO A 239 4.19 -25.58 9.75
#